data_AF-A0A0C3GVA7-F1
#
_entry.id   AF-A0A0C3GVA7-F1
#
_cell.length_a   1.000
_cell.length_b   1.000
_cell.length_c   1.000
_cell.angle_alpha   90.00
_cell.angle_beta   90.00
_cell.angle_gamma   90.00
#
_symmetry.space_group_name_H-M   'P 1'
#
loop_
_entity.id
_entity.type
_entity.pdbx_description
1 polymer ?
#
loop_
_entity_poly.entity_id
_entity_poly.type
_entity_poly.pdbx_seq_one_letter_code
_entity_poly.pdbx_strand_id
1 'polypeptide(L)'
;MLQTNQPGWKNWLSTVNLLSEKANLTVLNLEIRLAEKFYVSIWDMPLETDSGYKKRMLHTYQGLIQPVTALRGLKNFFVHLNWGSSCGVLGQGPSDGRGEIEQELERMVMGQEYNAWKCGKEVRTDLSMCEY
;
A
#
# COMPACT_ATOMS: atom_id res chain seq x y z
N MET A 1 1.71 0.04 -13.19
CA MET A 1 0.74 -0.98 -12.74
C MET A 1 1.33 -2.34 -13.02
N LEU A 2 1.43 -3.22 -12.01
CA LEU A 2 1.84 -4.61 -12.21
C LEU A 2 0.73 -5.32 -12.97
N GLN A 3 0.93 -5.56 -14.27
CA GLN A 3 -0.04 -6.30 -15.07
C GLN A 3 0.07 -7.79 -14.72
N THR A 4 -1.06 -8.51 -14.74
CA THR A 4 -1.12 -9.92 -14.30
C THR A 4 -0.24 -10.86 -15.11
N ASN A 5 0.13 -10.45 -16.32
CA ASN A 5 1.03 -11.14 -17.24
C ASN A 5 2.52 -10.77 -17.07
N GLN A 6 2.87 -9.80 -16.22
CA GLN A 6 4.26 -9.41 -15.99
C GLN A 6 4.99 -10.36 -15.03
N PRO A 7 6.31 -10.56 -15.20
CA PRO A 7 7.11 -11.39 -14.30
C PRO A 7 7.00 -10.98 -12.83
N GLY A 8 6.93 -9.67 -12.55
CA GLY A 8 6.78 -9.15 -11.20
C GLY A 8 5.50 -9.62 -10.50
N TRP A 9 4.38 -9.73 -11.23
CA TRP A 9 3.13 -10.23 -10.69
C TRP A 9 3.20 -11.72 -10.35
N LYS A 10 3.80 -12.54 -11.23
CA LYS A 10 4.01 -13.97 -10.98
C LYS A 10 4.90 -14.21 -9.76
N ASN A 11 5.98 -13.43 -9.63
CA ASN A 11 6.88 -13.50 -8.48
C ASN A 11 6.16 -13.09 -7.19
N TRP A 12 5.34 -12.04 -7.24
CA TRP A 12 4.52 -11.62 -6.12
C TRP A 12 3.58 -12.73 -5.64
N LEU A 13 2.78 -13.31 -6.54
CA LEU A 13 1.89 -14.42 -6.20
C LEU A 13 2.65 -15.64 -5.66
N SER A 14 3.77 -16.00 -6.28
CA SER A 14 4.60 -17.11 -5.82
C SER A 14 5.15 -16.87 -4.42
N THR A 15 5.50 -15.63 -4.09
CA THR A 15 6.02 -15.26 -2.76
C THR A 15 4.92 -15.41 -1.71
N VAL A 16 3.73 -14.89 -1.99
CA VAL A 16 2.56 -15.02 -1.10
C VAL A 16 2.22 -16.49 -0.88
N ASN A 17 2.18 -17.31 -1.95
CA ASN A 17 1.92 -18.74 -1.82
C ASN A 17 2.98 -19.45 -0.97
N LEU A 18 4.26 -19.14 -1.19
CA LEU A 18 5.34 -19.72 -0.40
C LEU A 18 5.23 -19.36 1.08
N LEU A 19 4.91 -18.10 1.40
CA LEU A 19 4.68 -17.66 2.77
C LEU A 19 3.49 -18.39 3.39
N SER A 20 2.39 -18.54 2.64
CA SER A 20 1.19 -19.24 3.11
C SER A 20 1.45 -20.71 3.46
N GLU A 21 2.34 -21.37 2.71
CA GLU A 21 2.60 -22.80 2.88
C GLU A 21 3.71 -23.11 3.89
N LYS A 22 4.72 -22.24 3.99
CA LYS A 22 5.99 -22.57 4.66
C LYS A 22 6.31 -21.69 5.85
N ALA A 23 5.74 -20.49 5.95
CA ALA A 23 6.09 -19.56 7.02
C ALA A 23 5.24 -19.80 8.28
N ASN A 24 5.83 -19.57 9.45
CA ASN A 24 5.06 -19.43 10.68
C ASN A 24 4.48 -18.02 10.76
N LEU A 25 3.26 -17.84 10.24
CA LEU A 25 2.62 -16.52 10.13
C LEU A 25 2.35 -15.88 11.50
N THR A 26 2.19 -16.67 12.57
CA THR A 26 1.86 -16.18 13.93
C THR A 26 2.95 -15.32 14.57
N VAL A 27 4.18 -15.39 14.05
CA VAL A 27 5.31 -14.56 14.49
C VAL A 27 5.71 -13.53 13.44
N LEU A 28 5.10 -13.56 12.26
CA LEU A 28 5.48 -12.72 11.13
C LEU A 28 4.69 -11.40 11.14
N ASN A 29 5.43 -10.29 11.13
CA ASN A 29 4.90 -8.99 10.74
C ASN A 29 5.17 -8.80 9.24
N LEU A 30 4.12 -8.58 8.44
CA LEU A 30 4.26 -8.28 7.01
C LEU A 30 4.02 -6.79 6.76
N GLU A 31 4.94 -6.15 6.05
CA GLU A 31 4.82 -4.74 5.67
C GLU A 31 4.89 -4.61 4.15
N ILE A 32 3.94 -3.89 3.56
CA ILE A 32 3.90 -3.60 2.12
C ILE A 32 3.94 -2.09 1.95
N ARG A 33 4.97 -1.63 1.22
CA ARG A 33 5.14 -0.22 0.85
C ARG A 33 4.83 -0.06 -0.63
N LEU A 34 3.93 0.86 -0.94
CA LEU A 34 3.53 1.17 -2.30
C LEU A 34 3.80 2.65 -2.55
N ALA A 35 4.68 2.92 -3.51
CA ALA A 35 4.92 4.26 -3.99
C ALA A 35 4.45 4.38 -5.44
N GLU A 36 3.79 5.48 -5.76
CA GLU A 36 3.55 5.84 -7.16
C GLU A 36 4.84 6.38 -7.77
N LYS A 37 5.12 6.00 -9.02
CA LYS A 37 6.18 6.65 -9.78
C LYS A 37 5.72 8.08 -10.06
N PHE A 38 6.35 9.06 -9.41
CA PHE A 38 6.09 10.49 -9.66
C PHE A 38 6.20 10.80 -11.16
N TYR A 39 5.19 11.47 -11.69
CA TYR A 39 5.37 12.25 -12.90
C TYR A 39 6.15 13.52 -12.51
N VAL A 40 7.21 13.81 -13.25
CA VAL A 40 8.26 14.79 -12.88
C VAL A 40 7.76 16.24 -12.89
N SER A 41 6.54 16.51 -13.38
CA SER A 41 6.05 17.88 -13.52
C SER A 41 4.63 18.06 -12.99
N ILE A 42 4.49 19.07 -12.13
CA ILE A 42 3.23 19.69 -11.70
C ILE A 42 2.40 20.28 -12.87
N TRP A 43 3.01 20.37 -14.06
CA TRP A 43 2.37 20.83 -15.29
C TRP A 43 1.72 19.69 -16.09
N ASP A 44 1.99 18.43 -15.73
CA ASP A 44 1.31 17.22 -16.25
C ASP A 44 0.09 16.82 -15.38
N MET A 45 -0.42 17.74 -14.55
CA MET A 45 -1.59 17.53 -13.70
C MET A 45 -2.92 17.90 -14.38
N PRO A 46 -3.46 17.06 -15.28
CA PRO A 46 -4.93 16.90 -15.38
C PRO A 46 -5.45 15.72 -14.53
N LEU A 47 -4.55 14.88 -13.99
CA LEU A 47 -4.90 13.60 -13.37
C LEU A 47 -5.32 13.69 -11.89
N GLU A 48 -4.83 14.66 -11.12
CA GLU A 48 -5.20 14.82 -9.71
C GLU A 48 -6.61 15.39 -9.51
N THR A 49 -7.16 16.05 -10.53
CA THR A 49 -8.54 16.57 -10.54
C THR A 49 -9.56 15.61 -11.14
N ASP A 50 -9.13 14.44 -11.61
CA ASP A 50 -10.04 13.44 -12.15
C ASP A 50 -10.85 12.79 -11.01
N SER A 51 -12.16 12.98 -11.05
CA SER A 51 -13.11 12.41 -10.07
C SER A 51 -13.07 10.86 -9.99
N GLY A 52 -12.34 10.19 -10.88
CA GLY A 52 -12.04 8.76 -10.84
C GLY A 52 -10.68 8.35 -10.26
N TYR A 53 -9.74 9.27 -10.02
CA TYR A 53 -8.35 8.93 -9.66
C TYR A 53 -8.27 8.07 -8.39
N LYS A 54 -8.83 8.58 -7.28
CA LYS A 54 -8.84 7.87 -5.98
C LYS A 54 -9.47 6.48 -6.09
N LYS A 55 -10.55 6.34 -6.87
CA LYS A 55 -11.22 5.05 -7.09
C LYS A 55 -10.35 4.07 -7.88
N ARG A 56 -9.69 4.52 -8.95
CA ARG A 56 -8.77 3.67 -9.74
C ARG A 56 -7.57 3.23 -8.92
N MET A 57 -6.99 4.13 -8.13
CA MET A 57 -5.86 3.80 -7.28
C MET A 57 -6.25 2.85 -6.15
N LEU A 58 -7.38 3.09 -5.47
CA LEU A 58 -7.94 2.16 -4.49
C LEU A 58 -8.13 0.76 -5.09
N HIS A 59 -8.75 0.66 -6.27
CA HIS A 59 -8.92 -0.62 -6.97
C HIS A 59 -7.59 -1.30 -7.28
N THR A 60 -6.57 -0.52 -7.66
CA THR A 60 -5.22 -1.02 -7.93
C THR A 60 -4.58 -1.58 -6.66
N TYR A 61 -4.68 -0.86 -5.53
CA TYR A 61 -4.15 -1.31 -4.24
C TYR A 61 -4.89 -2.55 -3.74
N GLN A 62 -6.21 -2.57 -3.82
CA GLN A 62 -7.01 -3.76 -3.50
C GLN A 62 -6.56 -4.96 -4.33
N GLY A 63 -6.31 -4.79 -5.63
CA GLY A 63 -5.78 -5.84 -6.50
C GLY A 63 -4.40 -6.37 -6.03
N LEU A 64 -3.49 -5.48 -5.61
CA LEU A 64 -2.17 -5.86 -5.10
C LEU A 64 -2.23 -6.60 -3.75
N ILE A 65 -3.13 -6.18 -2.86
CA ILE A 65 -3.27 -6.73 -1.51
C ILE A 65 -4.16 -7.99 -1.49
N GLN A 66 -5.05 -8.17 -2.47
CA GLN A 66 -6.01 -9.29 -2.49
C GLN A 66 -5.34 -10.68 -2.32
N PRO A 67 -4.19 -11.00 -2.95
CA PRO A 67 -3.50 -12.26 -2.69
C PRO A 67 -3.08 -12.46 -1.23
N VAL A 68 -2.74 -11.39 -0.51
CA VAL A 68 -2.27 -11.42 0.89
C VAL A 68 -3.35 -11.94 1.84
N THR A 69 -4.63 -11.85 1.46
CA THR A 69 -5.75 -12.42 2.24
C THR A 69 -5.65 -13.95 2.42
N ALA A 70 -4.83 -14.64 1.64
CA ALA A 70 -4.49 -16.04 1.85
C ALA A 70 -3.62 -16.29 3.10
N LEU A 71 -2.88 -15.28 3.57
CA LEU A 71 -1.98 -15.36 4.72
C LEU A 71 -2.73 -15.27 6.05
N ARG A 72 -3.48 -16.32 6.39
CA ARG A 72 -4.26 -16.37 7.64
C ARG A 72 -3.37 -16.55 8.86
N GLY A 73 -3.58 -15.73 9.88
CA GLY A 73 -2.87 -15.84 11.16
C GLY A 73 -1.55 -15.07 11.21
N LEU A 74 -1.36 -14.08 10.33
CA LEU A 74 -0.28 -13.09 10.47
C LEU A 74 -0.33 -12.43 11.85
N LYS A 75 0.85 -12.15 12.44
CA LYS A 75 0.93 -11.39 13.70
C LYS A 75 0.46 -9.96 13.50
N ASN A 76 1.04 -9.29 12.50
CA ASN A 76 0.68 -7.94 12.10
C ASN A 76 0.79 -7.79 10.58
N PHE A 77 0.00 -6.89 10.03
CA PHE A 77 0.07 -6.52 8.63
C PHE A 77 -0.07 -5.01 8.49
N PHE A 78 0.92 -4.38 7.86
CA PHE A 78 0.99 -2.93 7.68
C PHE A 78 1.07 -2.56 6.21
N VAL A 79 0.30 -1.57 5.81
CA VAL A 79 0.36 -0.99 4.46
C VAL A 79 0.80 0.47 4.56
N HIS A 80 1.79 0.86 3.77
CA HIS A 80 2.22 2.24 3.65
C HIS A 80 2.06 2.72 2.21
N LEU A 81 1.23 3.75 2.02
CA LEU A 81 0.99 4.35 0.71
C LEU A 81 1.75 5.69 0.59
N ASN A 82 2.51 5.81 -0.49
CA ASN A 82 3.25 7.01 -0.86
C ASN A 82 2.78 7.43 -2.27
N TRP A 83 1.64 8.12 -2.36
CA TRP A 83 1.06 8.60 -3.62
C TRP A 83 1.11 10.12 -3.78
N GLY A 84 1.06 10.58 -5.04
CA GLY A 84 1.47 11.94 -5.45
C GLY A 84 0.76 13.11 -4.76
N SER A 85 -0.51 12.94 -4.36
CA SER A 85 -1.30 14.02 -3.76
C SER A 85 -0.85 14.44 -2.35
N SER A 86 0.00 13.65 -1.68
CA SER A 86 0.56 13.96 -0.35
C SER A 86 2.00 14.46 -0.38
N CYS A 87 2.62 14.60 -1.56
CA CYS A 87 3.93 15.23 -1.71
C CYS A 87 3.84 16.76 -1.84
N GLY A 88 2.74 17.33 -1.37
CA GLY A 88 2.61 18.77 -1.16
C GLY A 88 3.49 19.23 -0.02
N VAL A 89 4.51 20.01 -0.37
CA VAL A 89 5.11 21.10 0.43
C VAL A 89 5.40 20.79 1.91
N LEU A 90 6.68 20.55 2.20
CA LEU A 90 7.34 20.87 3.48
C LEU A 90 6.41 20.87 4.72
N GLY A 91 6.08 19.67 5.22
CA GLY A 91 5.58 19.53 6.59
C GLY A 91 4.11 19.92 6.85
N GLN A 92 3.27 20.10 5.82
CA GLN A 92 1.81 20.22 5.98
C GLN A 92 1.10 19.37 4.89
N GLY A 93 0.32 18.33 5.18
CA GLY A 93 -0.20 17.88 6.46
C GLY A 93 -0.94 16.52 6.37
N PRO A 94 -1.57 16.11 7.48
CA PRO A 94 -2.21 14.80 7.66
C PRO A 94 -3.72 14.86 7.33
N SER A 95 -4.15 14.69 6.07
CA SER A 95 -5.60 14.53 5.73
C SER A 95 -5.93 14.26 4.25
N ASP A 96 -5.08 13.57 3.47
CA ASP A 96 -5.40 13.26 2.05
C ASP A 96 -6.34 12.04 1.87
N GLY A 97 -6.68 11.35 2.95
CA GLY A 97 -7.44 10.09 2.95
C GLY A 97 -6.56 8.83 2.98
N ARG A 98 -5.23 8.98 3.06
CA ARG A 98 -4.29 7.84 3.04
C ARG A 98 -4.51 6.90 4.22
N GLY A 99 -4.63 7.45 5.42
CA GLY A 99 -4.74 6.63 6.63
C GLY A 99 -5.98 5.74 6.59
N GLU A 100 -7.08 6.27 6.05
CA GLU A 100 -8.34 5.56 5.84
C GLU A 100 -8.18 4.42 4.82
N ILE A 101 -7.48 4.67 3.71
CA ILE A 101 -7.25 3.65 2.68
C ILE A 101 -6.29 2.57 3.18
N GLU A 102 -5.19 2.94 3.84
CA GLU A 102 -4.28 1.99 4.47
C GLU A 102 -5.04 1.11 5.46
N GLN A 103 -5.86 1.72 6.31
CA GLN A 103 -6.67 1.01 7.30
C GLN A 103 -7.70 0.08 6.65
N GLU A 104 -8.28 0.45 5.51
CA GLU A 104 -9.18 -0.41 4.73
C GLU A 104 -8.45 -1.63 4.17
N LEU A 105 -7.28 -1.44 3.56
CA LEU A 105 -6.45 -2.51 2.99
C LEU A 105 -5.94 -3.47 4.07
N GLU A 106 -5.57 -2.95 5.23
CA GLU A 106 -5.13 -3.74 6.37
C GLU A 106 -6.26 -4.61 6.93
N ARG A 107 -7.47 -4.04 7.06
CA ARG A 107 -8.67 -4.78 7.49
C ARG A 107 -9.11 -5.84 6.49
N MET A 108 -8.84 -5.65 5.21
CA MET A 108 -9.09 -6.67 4.20
C MET A 108 -8.33 -7.96 4.47
N VAL A 109 -7.13 -7.88 5.08
CA VAL A 109 -6.28 -9.04 5.41
C VAL A 109 -6.49 -9.51 6.86
N MET A 110 -6.54 -8.58 7.81
CA MET A 110 -6.51 -8.89 9.24
C MET A 110 -7.90 -8.95 9.90
N GLY A 111 -8.95 -8.51 9.20
CA GLY A 111 -10.32 -8.42 9.72
C GLY A 111 -10.72 -7.00 10.18
N GLN A 112 -12.02 -6.76 10.31
CA GLN A 112 -12.61 -5.43 10.51
C GLN A 112 -12.19 -4.74 11.82
N GLU A 113 -11.95 -5.52 12.87
CA GLU A 113 -11.53 -5.00 14.18
C GLU A 113 -10.04 -4.63 14.23
N TYR A 114 -9.28 -4.93 13.18
CA TYR A 114 -7.85 -4.66 13.14
C TYR A 114 -7.56 -3.15 13.13
N ASN A 115 -6.57 -2.75 13.92
CA ASN A 115 -6.06 -1.38 13.99
C ASN A 115 -4.53 -1.43 14.04
N ALA A 116 -3.90 -1.10 12.92
CA ALA A 116 -2.45 -1.23 12.77
C ALA A 116 -1.67 -0.29 13.72
N TRP A 117 -2.20 0.89 14.03
CA TRP A 117 -1.59 1.84 14.95
C TRP A 117 -1.50 1.29 16.37
N LYS A 118 -2.56 0.63 16.85
CA LYS A 118 -2.54 -0.09 18.15
C LYS A 118 -1.57 -1.27 18.16
N CYS A 119 -1.26 -1.81 16.99
CA CYS A 119 -0.32 -2.90 16.78
C CYS A 119 1.13 -2.43 16.57
N GLY A 120 1.41 -1.12 16.69
CA GLY A 120 2.76 -0.55 16.58
C GLY A 120 3.16 -0.12 15.17
N LYS A 121 2.21 0.13 14.27
CA LYS A 121 2.49 0.77 12.98
C LYS A 121 3.11 2.15 13.21
N GLU A 122 4.16 2.44 12.46
CA GLU A 122 4.83 3.74 12.46
C GLU A 122 4.54 4.49 11.15
N VAL A 123 4.66 5.81 11.17
CA VAL A 123 4.60 6.60 9.93
C VAL A 123 5.87 6.29 9.12
N ARG A 124 5.70 5.68 7.94
CA ARG A 124 6.76 5.48 6.97
C ARG A 124 6.46 6.31 5.73
N THR A 125 7.25 7.36 5.52
CA THR A 125 7.28 8.09 4.26
C THR A 125 8.68 7.92 3.71
N ASP A 126 8.82 7.18 2.60
CA ASP A 126 10.10 7.01 1.95
C ASP A 126 10.39 8.30 1.16
N LEU A 127 10.75 9.38 1.88
CA LEU A 127 11.09 10.70 1.31
C LEU A 127 12.50 10.74 0.70
N SER A 128 13.21 9.61 0.61
CA SER A 128 14.63 9.57 0.25
C SER A 128 14.92 9.69 -1.25
N MET A 129 14.02 10.25 -2.07
CA MET A 129 14.32 10.56 -3.48
C MET A 129 13.79 11.92 -3.94
N CYS A 130 14.06 12.95 -3.14
CA CYS A 130 14.08 14.34 -3.63
C CYS A 130 15.49 14.93 -3.49
N GLU A 131 16.51 14.23 -4.02
CA GLU A 131 17.77 14.86 -4.38
C GLU A 131 17.72 15.16 -5.89
N TYR A 132 17.38 16.39 -6.23
CA TYR A 132 17.64 17.01 -7.53
C TYR A 132 18.32 18.36 -7.30
#